data_AF-Q2GYN4-F1
#
_entry.id   AF-Q2GYN4-F1
#
_cell.length_a   1.000
_cell.length_b   1.000
_cell.length_c   1.000
_cell.angle_alpha   90.00
_cell.angle_beta   90.00
_cell.angle_gamma   90.00
#
_symmetry.space_group_name_H-M   'P 1'
#
loop_
_entity.id
_entity.type
_entity.pdbx_description
1 polymer ?
#
loop_
_entity_poly.entity_id
_entity_poly.type
_entity_poly.pdbx_seq_one_letter_code
_entity_poly.pdbx_strand_id
1 'polypeptide(L)'
;MRFTPFALALAAAQGVIAAPSRETKPISRGFGCGAPEPDAEHIRVSQQFAAQEASLRASGNFSIQATVTVDTYFHVVHRSSSDDVSDSVLNAQLATLNKAYAPYGFQFTLKGTTHTINANWADDTRGYEMTMKRSLRKGTYRTLNVYFLPEMGDNLGYCYFPESGGGSSGSTTQIRDGCTGGCTGSGDSVSDTPAQASASSGCPIGRDSCPSQAGLDPIHNYMDYTYDSCYEEFTAGQQARMASFWNNYRAGK
;
A
#
# COMPACT_ATOMS: atom_id res chain seq x y z
N MET A 1 34.39 -63.57 -39.64
CA MET A 1 32.93 -63.43 -39.93
C MET A 1 32.72 -62.01 -40.47
N ARG A 2 32.03 -61.72 -41.59
CA ARG A 2 30.60 -61.94 -41.94
C ARG A 2 29.67 -61.35 -40.86
N PHE A 3 28.80 -60.36 -41.07
CA PHE A 3 28.24 -59.76 -42.31
C PHE A 3 28.14 -58.22 -42.28
N THR A 4 27.86 -57.66 -43.46
CA THR A 4 27.33 -56.31 -43.80
C THR A 4 26.35 -56.51 -44.99
N PRO A 5 25.66 -55.50 -45.60
CA PRO A 5 25.44 -54.07 -45.28
C PRO A 5 23.94 -53.64 -45.42
N PHE A 6 23.67 -52.33 -45.57
CA PHE A 6 22.42 -51.64 -46.00
C PHE A 6 21.21 -51.62 -45.04
N ALA A 7 20.29 -50.63 -45.09
CA ALA A 7 20.39 -49.19 -45.39
C ALA A 7 19.02 -48.50 -45.21
N LEU A 8 19.01 -47.25 -44.75
CA LEU A 8 18.35 -46.15 -45.46
C LEU A 8 18.87 -44.80 -44.96
N ALA A 9 18.95 -43.81 -45.84
CA ALA A 9 19.22 -42.43 -45.46
C ALA A 9 17.91 -41.63 -45.48
N LEU A 10 17.73 -40.76 -44.50
CA LEU A 10 16.85 -39.60 -44.64
C LEU A 10 17.54 -38.40 -43.98
N ALA A 11 17.75 -37.33 -44.75
CA ALA A 11 18.35 -36.11 -44.24
C ALA A 11 17.28 -35.23 -43.58
N ALA A 12 17.55 -34.76 -42.37
CA ALA A 12 16.85 -33.65 -41.74
C ALA A 12 17.89 -32.72 -41.10
N ALA A 13 17.61 -31.41 -41.14
CA ALA A 13 18.58 -30.37 -40.87
C ALA A 13 19.07 -30.31 -39.41
N GLN A 14 20.13 -29.54 -39.19
CA GLN A 14 20.61 -29.15 -37.87
C GLN A 14 19.47 -28.52 -37.05
N GLY A 15 19.09 -29.17 -35.96
CA GLY A 15 18.17 -28.64 -34.96
C GLY A 15 18.89 -28.53 -33.62
N VAL A 16 19.37 -27.33 -33.27
CA VAL A 16 19.73 -27.05 -31.87
C VAL A 16 18.44 -27.22 -31.06
N ILE A 17 18.44 -28.12 -30.08
CA ILE A 17 17.35 -28.19 -29.11
C ILE A 17 17.49 -26.98 -28.19
N ALA A 18 17.01 -25.84 -28.67
CA ALA A 18 16.55 -24.79 -27.80
C ALA A 18 15.48 -25.42 -26.90
N ALA A 19 15.78 -25.53 -25.61
CA ALA A 19 14.71 -25.70 -24.62
C ALA A 19 13.67 -24.60 -24.91
N PRO A 20 12.35 -24.89 -24.82
CA PRO A 20 11.34 -23.89 -25.13
C PRO A 20 11.61 -22.66 -24.27
N SER A 21 12.04 -21.57 -24.93
CA SER A 21 12.27 -20.29 -24.28
C SER A 21 10.97 -19.93 -23.60
N ARG A 22 10.91 -20.10 -22.28
CA ARG A 22 9.73 -19.82 -21.48
C ARG A 22 9.42 -18.37 -21.74
N GLU A 23 8.39 -18.09 -22.53
CA GLU A 23 8.04 -16.72 -22.87
C GLU A 23 7.86 -15.98 -21.55
N THR A 24 8.80 -15.08 -21.26
CA THR A 24 8.64 -14.04 -20.28
C THR A 24 7.67 -13.04 -20.89
N LYS A 25 6.43 -13.50 -21.11
CA LYS A 25 5.26 -12.66 -21.41
C LYS A 25 5.36 -11.53 -20.41
N PRO A 26 5.65 -10.30 -20.84
CA PRO A 26 5.98 -9.23 -19.91
C PRO A 26 4.77 -9.08 -19.02
N ILE A 27 4.92 -9.40 -17.73
CA ILE A 27 3.79 -9.34 -16.81
C ILE A 27 3.59 -7.87 -16.52
N SER A 28 2.81 -7.24 -17.39
CA SER A 28 2.04 -6.04 -17.12
C SER A 28 1.02 -6.36 -16.03
N ARG A 29 1.52 -6.72 -14.83
CA ARG A 29 0.80 -6.47 -13.58
C ARG A 29 0.57 -4.97 -13.62
N GLY A 30 -0.69 -4.56 -13.80
CA GLY A 30 -1.02 -3.15 -13.67
C GLY A 30 -0.49 -2.66 -12.32
N PHE A 31 -0.11 -1.39 -12.20
CA PHE A 31 0.17 -0.83 -10.88
C PHE A 31 -1.14 -0.91 -10.10
N GLY A 32 -1.19 -1.90 -9.21
CA GLY A 32 -2.37 -2.72 -9.04
C GLY A 32 -2.81 -2.66 -7.60
N CYS A 33 -4.05 -2.26 -7.41
CA CYS A 33 -4.43 -1.68 -6.15
C CYS A 33 -5.97 -1.82 -5.98
N GLY A 34 -6.43 -2.60 -4.98
CA GLY A 34 -7.80 -2.57 -4.43
C GLY A 34 -7.85 -2.46 -2.89
N ALA A 35 -8.30 -1.30 -2.40
CA ALA A 35 -8.72 -1.03 -1.01
C ALA A 35 -10.24 -0.92 -1.05
N PRO A 36 -10.94 -1.10 0.09
CA PRO A 36 -12.35 -0.72 0.12
C PRO A 36 -12.51 0.77 -0.20
N GLU A 37 -13.44 1.08 -1.09
CA GLU A 37 -14.00 2.43 -1.22
C GLU A 37 -14.43 2.95 0.17
N PRO A 38 -14.21 4.24 0.49
CA PRO A 38 -14.62 4.80 1.78
C PRO A 38 -16.15 4.69 1.94
N ASP A 39 -16.62 4.30 3.12
CA ASP A 39 -18.05 4.16 3.35
C ASP A 39 -18.75 5.52 3.56
N ALA A 40 -20.09 5.50 3.68
CA ALA A 40 -20.88 6.71 3.84
C ALA A 40 -20.63 7.46 5.18
N GLU A 41 -20.10 6.79 6.22
CA GLU A 41 -19.59 7.46 7.43
C GLU A 41 -18.23 8.11 7.13
N HIS A 42 -17.29 7.40 6.50
CA HIS A 42 -15.97 7.94 6.13
C HIS A 42 -16.08 9.16 5.22
N ILE A 43 -16.89 9.10 4.15
CA ILE A 43 -17.11 10.23 3.23
C ILE A 43 -17.69 11.43 4.00
N ARG A 44 -18.73 11.21 4.83
CA ARG A 44 -19.37 12.26 5.62
C ARG A 44 -18.41 12.90 6.63
N VAL A 45 -17.59 12.10 7.30
CA VAL A 45 -16.60 12.58 8.29
C VAL A 45 -15.44 13.31 7.58
N SER A 46 -14.97 12.81 6.43
CA SER A 46 -13.95 13.46 5.61
C SER A 46 -14.41 14.83 5.10
N GLN A 47 -15.67 14.96 4.68
CA GLN A 47 -16.31 16.23 4.33
C GLN A 47 -16.43 17.18 5.53
N GLN A 48 -16.78 16.67 6.72
CA GLN A 48 -16.82 17.47 7.95
C GLN A 48 -15.44 17.99 8.35
N PHE A 49 -14.39 17.17 8.21
CA PHE A 49 -13.00 17.61 8.41
C PHE A 49 -12.58 18.65 7.37
N ALA A 50 -12.88 18.47 6.09
CA ALA A 50 -12.57 19.46 5.05
C ALA A 50 -13.12 20.87 5.37
N ALA A 51 -14.37 20.95 5.84
CA ALA A 51 -14.98 22.21 6.25
C ALA A 51 -14.33 22.83 7.50
N GLN A 52 -13.92 22.00 8.48
CA GLN A 52 -13.22 22.45 9.68
C GLN A 52 -11.78 22.91 9.38
N GLU A 53 -11.04 22.16 8.56
CA GLU A 53 -9.68 22.45 8.11
C GLU A 53 -9.62 23.76 7.31
N ALA A 54 -10.56 23.98 6.38
CA ALA A 54 -10.71 25.26 5.68
C ALA A 54 -10.97 26.43 6.65
N SER A 55 -11.81 26.22 7.67
CA SER A 55 -12.14 27.25 8.68
C SER A 55 -10.95 27.56 9.61
N LEU A 56 -10.14 26.55 9.96
CA LEU A 56 -8.90 26.71 10.75
C LEU A 56 -7.82 27.45 9.96
N ARG A 57 -7.71 27.18 8.64
CA ARG A 57 -6.84 27.94 7.73
C ARG A 57 -7.27 29.40 7.60
N ALA A 58 -8.55 29.64 7.30
CA ALA A 58 -9.09 30.99 7.13
C ALA A 58 -8.98 31.86 8.39
N SER A 59 -8.95 31.25 9.59
CA SER A 59 -8.76 31.94 10.87
C SER A 59 -7.30 32.05 11.33
N GLY A 60 -6.34 31.53 10.57
CA GLY A 60 -4.91 31.53 10.92
C GLY A 60 -4.52 30.60 12.07
N ASN A 61 -5.48 29.90 12.69
CA ASN A 61 -5.27 29.01 13.84
C ASN A 61 -4.73 27.61 13.44
N PHE A 62 -3.94 27.52 12.37
CA PHE A 62 -3.32 26.28 11.94
C PHE A 62 -2.06 25.98 12.75
N SER A 63 -2.26 25.49 13.97
CA SER A 63 -1.17 25.01 14.83
C SER A 63 -0.58 23.72 14.29
N ILE A 64 0.74 23.69 14.09
CA ILE A 64 1.47 22.47 13.78
C ILE A 64 1.39 21.57 15.02
N GLN A 65 0.68 20.43 14.93
CA GLN A 65 0.59 19.51 16.07
C GLN A 65 1.97 18.97 16.46
N ALA A 66 2.16 18.73 17.77
CA ALA A 66 3.34 18.03 18.27
C ALA A 66 3.46 16.66 17.58
N THR A 67 4.67 16.31 17.14
CA THR A 67 4.93 15.18 16.25
C THR A 67 4.35 13.88 16.77
N VAL A 68 3.43 13.29 16.02
CA VAL A 68 2.76 12.05 16.36
C VAL A 68 3.71 10.88 16.17
N THR A 69 4.11 10.25 17.28
CA THR A 69 4.87 8.99 17.23
C THR A 69 3.90 7.81 17.17
N VAL A 70 4.00 7.03 16.09
CA VAL A 70 3.21 5.84 15.83
C VAL A 70 4.06 4.60 16.10
N ASP A 71 3.77 3.94 17.22
CA ASP A 71 4.30 2.60 17.50
C ASP A 71 3.87 1.64 16.38
N THR A 72 4.83 0.94 15.79
CA THR A 72 4.64 0.14 14.57
C THR A 72 5.16 -1.28 14.76
N TYR A 73 4.43 -2.29 14.31
CA TYR A 73 4.89 -3.67 14.18
C TYR A 73 4.82 -4.15 12.73
N PHE A 74 5.80 -4.98 12.36
CA PHE A 74 5.89 -5.61 11.04
C PHE A 74 5.70 -7.12 11.15
N HIS A 75 4.89 -7.67 10.24
CA HIS A 75 4.52 -9.08 10.23
C HIS A 75 4.82 -9.67 8.85
N VAL A 76 5.95 -10.35 8.71
CA VAL A 76 6.28 -11.11 7.50
C VAL A 76 5.60 -12.47 7.59
N VAL A 77 4.82 -12.84 6.59
CA VAL A 77 4.15 -14.14 6.51
C VAL A 77 4.47 -14.77 5.17
N HIS A 78 5.15 -15.92 5.21
CA HIS A 78 5.84 -16.50 4.07
C HIS A 78 5.50 -17.99 3.94
N ARG A 79 5.65 -18.54 2.72
CA ARG A 79 5.25 -19.93 2.42
C ARG A 79 6.30 -20.93 2.94
N SER A 80 7.58 -20.56 2.89
CA SER A 80 8.72 -21.30 3.41
C SER A 80 9.87 -20.36 3.82
N SER A 81 10.94 -20.89 4.41
CA SER A 81 12.11 -20.09 4.82
C SER A 81 12.99 -19.57 3.66
N SER A 82 12.76 -19.98 2.40
CA SER A 82 13.40 -19.35 1.23
C SER A 82 12.72 -18.06 0.78
N ASP A 83 11.50 -17.80 1.26
CA ASP A 83 10.60 -16.76 0.76
C ASP A 83 10.47 -15.60 1.76
N ASP A 84 11.43 -15.50 2.69
CA ASP A 84 11.42 -14.56 3.81
C ASP A 84 12.07 -13.21 3.44
N VAL A 85 11.64 -12.13 4.10
CA VAL A 85 12.08 -10.76 3.85
C VAL A 85 13.01 -10.31 4.97
N SER A 86 14.27 -10.02 4.66
CA SER A 86 15.27 -9.67 5.69
C SER A 86 14.95 -8.36 6.41
N ASP A 87 15.29 -8.29 7.70
CA ASP A 87 15.17 -7.06 8.51
C ASP A 87 15.84 -5.84 7.86
N SER A 88 16.86 -6.02 7.01
CA SER A 88 17.47 -4.90 6.26
C SER A 88 16.52 -4.24 5.27
N VAL A 89 15.67 -5.02 4.59
CA VAL A 89 14.63 -4.51 3.67
C VAL A 89 13.50 -3.87 4.48
N LEU A 90 13.11 -4.46 5.60
CA LEU A 90 12.07 -3.93 6.48
C LEU A 90 12.50 -2.60 7.13
N ASN A 91 13.74 -2.49 7.59
CA ASN A 91 14.29 -1.24 8.12
C ASN A 91 14.42 -0.17 7.03
N ALA A 92 14.70 -0.55 5.77
CA ALA A 92 14.63 0.39 4.64
C ALA A 92 13.20 0.90 4.43
N GLN A 93 12.18 0.04 4.49
CA GLN A 93 10.77 0.46 4.42
C GLN A 93 10.39 1.41 5.57
N LEU A 94 10.84 1.14 6.80
CA LEU A 94 10.64 2.04 7.95
C LEU A 94 11.33 3.40 7.74
N ALA A 95 12.52 3.41 7.13
CA ALA A 95 13.24 4.63 6.80
C ALA A 95 12.52 5.43 5.70
N THR A 96 11.97 4.78 4.68
CA THR A 96 11.13 5.41 3.65
C THR A 96 9.87 6.04 4.26
N LEU A 97 9.16 5.32 5.13
CA LEU A 97 8.00 5.84 5.86
C LEU A 97 8.37 7.07 6.71
N ASN A 98 9.44 7.01 7.50
CA ASN A 98 9.87 8.17 8.29
C ASN A 98 10.33 9.35 7.39
N LYS A 99 11.03 9.09 6.28
CA LYS A 99 11.44 10.15 5.34
C LYS A 99 10.24 10.88 4.74
N ALA A 100 9.22 10.14 4.29
CA ALA A 100 8.03 10.72 3.65
C ALA A 100 7.11 11.44 4.65
N TYR A 101 6.93 10.93 5.87
CA TYR A 101 5.93 11.44 6.82
C TYR A 101 6.47 12.42 7.89
N ALA A 102 7.78 12.43 8.19
CA ALA A 102 8.34 13.33 9.20
C ALA A 102 8.12 14.83 8.93
N PRO A 103 8.23 15.35 7.68
CA PRO A 103 7.90 16.76 7.39
C PRO A 103 6.46 17.13 7.75
N TYR A 104 5.55 16.16 7.71
CA TYR A 104 4.13 16.33 7.97
C TYR A 104 3.74 16.05 9.42
N GLY A 105 4.71 15.82 10.31
CA GLY A 105 4.48 15.69 11.75
C GLY A 105 4.15 14.28 12.23
N PHE A 106 4.45 13.24 11.45
CA PHE A 106 4.30 11.83 11.84
C PHE A 106 5.65 11.10 11.81
N GLN A 107 5.93 10.27 12.83
CA GLN A 107 7.11 9.41 12.90
C GLN A 107 6.72 7.98 13.29
N PHE A 108 7.36 6.99 12.69
CA PHE A 108 7.07 5.56 12.92
C PHE A 108 8.20 4.90 13.71
N THR A 109 7.89 4.38 14.90
CA THR A 109 8.85 3.65 15.74
C THR A 109 8.58 2.16 15.65
N LEU A 110 9.48 1.40 15.03
CA LEU A 110 9.37 -0.06 14.98
C LEU A 110 9.58 -0.67 16.37
N LYS A 111 8.58 -1.42 16.83
CA LYS A 111 8.54 -2.10 18.14
C LYS A 111 8.87 -3.59 18.03
N GLY A 112 8.94 -4.12 16.81
CA GLY A 112 9.47 -5.45 16.50
C GLY A 112 8.91 -6.03 15.21
N THR A 113 9.65 -6.97 14.64
CA THR A 113 9.24 -7.81 13.51
C THR A 113 8.69 -9.15 14.02
N THR A 114 7.83 -9.82 13.25
CA THR A 114 7.54 -11.27 13.39
C THR A 114 7.59 -11.96 12.04
N HIS A 115 8.31 -13.07 11.93
CA HIS A 115 8.38 -13.92 10.75
C HIS A 115 7.55 -15.18 10.98
N THR A 116 6.64 -15.49 10.06
CA THR A 116 5.64 -16.55 10.22
C THR A 116 5.57 -17.43 8.97
N ILE A 117 6.04 -18.67 9.08
CA ILE A 117 5.84 -19.69 8.02
C ILE A 117 4.40 -20.20 8.10
N ASN A 118 3.53 -19.74 7.19
CA ASN A 118 2.17 -20.23 7.05
C ASN A 118 1.66 -20.05 5.61
N ALA A 119 1.69 -21.13 4.83
CA ALA A 119 1.32 -21.13 3.41
C ALA A 119 -0.18 -20.85 3.11
N ASN A 120 -1.05 -20.83 4.13
CA ASN A 120 -2.45 -20.39 3.97
C ASN A 120 -2.64 -18.89 4.27
N TRP A 121 -1.79 -18.29 5.10
CA TRP A 121 -1.80 -16.86 5.37
C TRP A 121 -0.94 -16.07 4.37
N ALA A 122 0.12 -16.69 3.83
CA ALA A 122 0.98 -16.14 2.78
C ALA A 122 0.34 -16.18 1.36
N ASP A 123 -0.98 -16.01 1.29
CA ASP A 123 -1.82 -16.03 0.08
C ASP A 123 -3.20 -15.44 0.42
N ASP A 124 -3.32 -14.11 0.31
CA ASP A 124 -4.50 -13.37 0.79
C ASP A 124 -5.79 -13.73 0.04
N THR A 125 -5.65 -14.25 -1.19
CA THR A 125 -6.75 -14.71 -2.06
C THR A 125 -7.61 -15.81 -1.43
N ARG A 126 -7.09 -16.47 -0.38
CA ARG A 126 -7.76 -17.55 0.36
C ARG A 126 -8.69 -17.07 1.49
N GLY A 127 -8.75 -15.76 1.76
CA GLY A 127 -9.67 -15.19 2.75
C GLY A 127 -9.30 -15.46 4.23
N TYR A 128 -8.04 -15.82 4.52
CA TYR A 128 -7.59 -16.06 5.90
C TYR A 128 -7.19 -14.79 6.66
N GLU A 129 -7.17 -13.62 6.01
CA GLU A 129 -6.77 -12.30 6.52
C GLU A 129 -7.19 -12.05 7.98
N MET A 130 -8.48 -12.08 8.29
CA MET A 130 -8.99 -11.85 9.66
C MET A 130 -8.50 -12.87 10.70
N THR A 131 -8.16 -14.10 10.31
CA THR A 131 -7.57 -15.11 11.23
C THR A 131 -6.08 -14.87 11.45
N MET A 132 -5.36 -14.45 10.42
CA MET A 132 -3.97 -14.02 10.48
C MET A 132 -3.82 -12.79 11.37
N LYS A 133 -4.54 -11.69 11.06
CA LYS A 133 -4.47 -10.43 11.81
C LYS A 133 -4.88 -10.62 13.27
N ARG A 134 -5.90 -11.45 13.57
CA ARG A 134 -6.28 -11.80 14.96
C ARG A 134 -5.16 -12.50 15.73
N SER A 135 -4.31 -13.25 15.05
CA SER A 135 -3.22 -14.03 15.65
C SER A 135 -1.92 -13.23 15.78
N LEU A 136 -1.72 -12.22 14.93
CA LEU A 136 -0.45 -11.50 14.81
C LEU A 136 -0.48 -10.05 15.33
N ARG A 137 -1.62 -9.35 15.29
CA ARG A 137 -1.72 -7.93 15.68
C ARG A 137 -1.22 -7.67 17.09
N LYS A 138 -0.47 -6.58 17.27
CA LYS A 138 0.06 -6.09 18.55
C LYS A 138 -0.36 -4.65 18.84
N GLY A 139 -0.32 -4.29 20.12
CA GLY A 139 -0.59 -2.94 20.62
C GLY A 139 -2.08 -2.56 20.66
N THR A 140 -2.36 -1.26 20.77
CA THR A 140 -3.73 -0.72 20.85
C THR A 140 -4.24 -0.26 19.48
N TYR A 141 -5.31 0.53 19.40
CA TYR A 141 -5.75 1.12 18.13
C TYR A 141 -4.85 2.28 17.64
N ARG A 142 -3.92 2.74 18.50
CA ARG A 142 -2.82 3.66 18.13
C ARG A 142 -1.68 2.98 17.39
N THR A 143 -1.57 1.65 17.47
CA THR A 143 -0.42 0.90 16.97
C THR A 143 -0.64 0.49 15.52
N LEU A 144 0.26 0.92 14.63
CA LEU A 144 0.28 0.48 13.24
C LEU A 144 0.78 -0.97 13.15
N ASN A 145 0.08 -1.80 12.39
CA ASN A 145 0.47 -3.18 12.11
C ASN A 145 0.47 -3.36 10.58
N VAL A 146 1.62 -3.73 10.02
CA VAL A 146 1.82 -3.90 8.57
C VAL A 146 2.15 -5.36 8.28
N TYR A 147 1.47 -5.95 7.30
CA TYR A 147 1.56 -7.37 6.96
C TYR A 147 2.17 -7.54 5.56
N PHE A 148 3.31 -8.22 5.49
CA PHE A 148 4.04 -8.51 4.25
C PHE A 148 3.75 -9.95 3.83
N LEU A 149 3.03 -10.11 2.72
CA LEU A 149 2.66 -11.41 2.14
C LEU A 149 3.26 -11.52 0.72
N PRO A 150 3.71 -12.71 0.27
CA PRO A 150 4.28 -12.90 -1.07
C PRO A 150 3.21 -13.03 -2.18
N GLU A 151 1.93 -13.12 -1.81
CA GLU A 151 0.81 -13.30 -2.75
C GLU A 151 -0.42 -12.54 -2.29
N MET A 152 -0.90 -11.65 -3.16
CA MET A 152 -2.04 -10.75 -2.95
C MET A 152 -2.93 -10.63 -4.20
N GLY A 153 -2.74 -11.51 -5.19
CA GLY A 153 -3.39 -11.41 -6.51
C GLY A 153 -2.81 -10.25 -7.32
N ASP A 154 -3.69 -9.41 -7.88
CA ASP A 154 -3.31 -8.27 -8.73
C ASP A 154 -2.97 -6.98 -7.93
N ASN A 155 -2.68 -7.09 -6.62
CA ASN A 155 -2.58 -5.96 -5.68
C ASN A 155 -1.18 -5.68 -5.09
N LEU A 156 -0.96 -4.45 -4.62
CA LEU A 156 0.30 -3.97 -3.99
C LEU A 156 0.14 -3.43 -2.54
N GLY A 157 -0.70 -2.40 -2.24
CA GLY A 157 -0.88 -1.85 -0.86
C GLY A 157 -2.30 -1.32 -0.46
N TYR A 158 -3.10 -2.07 0.33
CA TYR A 158 -4.34 -1.67 1.07
C TYR A 158 -4.04 -1.28 2.50
N CYS A 159 -4.89 -0.41 2.99
CA CYS A 159 -5.13 -0.14 4.40
C CYS A 159 -6.64 -0.04 4.58
N TYR A 160 -7.15 -0.42 5.74
CA TYR A 160 -8.51 -0.07 6.11
C TYR A 160 -8.56 1.36 6.65
N PHE A 161 -9.59 2.12 6.28
CA PHE A 161 -9.88 3.40 6.90
C PHE A 161 -10.12 3.22 8.41
N PRO A 162 -9.69 4.17 9.25
CA PRO A 162 -9.98 4.11 10.68
C PRO A 162 -11.48 4.28 10.92
N GLU A 163 -12.04 3.50 11.84
CA GLU A 163 -13.47 3.35 12.08
C GLU A 163 -13.80 3.52 13.57
N SER A 164 -15.05 3.84 13.86
CA SER A 164 -15.56 3.83 15.22
C SER A 164 -15.56 2.40 15.80
N GLY A 165 -15.30 2.24 17.10
CA GLY A 165 -15.23 0.93 17.76
C GLY A 165 -13.87 0.19 17.72
N GLY A 166 -12.87 0.69 16.98
CA GLY A 166 -11.52 0.12 16.96
C GLY A 166 -10.74 0.19 18.28
N GLY A 167 -11.13 1.09 19.20
CA GLY A 167 -10.55 1.16 20.55
C GLY A 167 -10.94 0.03 21.50
N SER A 168 -11.94 -0.78 21.16
CA SER A 168 -12.32 -1.95 21.95
C SER A 168 -11.35 -3.11 21.67
N SER A 169 -10.59 -3.53 22.68
CA SER A 169 -9.58 -4.59 22.55
C SER A 169 -10.16 -5.87 21.95
N GLY A 170 -9.57 -6.36 20.86
CA GLY A 170 -10.02 -7.56 20.15
C GLY A 170 -11.30 -7.41 19.33
N SER A 171 -11.82 -6.20 19.11
CA SER A 171 -12.97 -5.98 18.21
C SER A 171 -12.61 -6.30 16.75
N THR A 172 -13.61 -6.65 15.94
CA THR A 172 -13.42 -6.87 14.49
C THR A 172 -12.76 -5.66 13.83
N THR A 173 -13.20 -4.45 14.19
CA THR A 173 -12.62 -3.18 13.73
C THR A 173 -11.15 -3.02 14.10
N GLN A 174 -10.78 -3.36 15.34
CA GLN A 174 -9.38 -3.31 15.78
C GLN A 174 -8.51 -4.34 15.05
N ILE A 175 -9.05 -5.53 14.80
CA ILE A 175 -8.31 -6.64 14.18
C ILE A 175 -8.11 -6.40 12.68
N ARG A 176 -9.13 -5.88 11.98
CA ARG A 176 -9.07 -5.60 10.53
C ARG A 176 -8.10 -4.47 10.20
N ASP A 177 -8.09 -3.43 11.03
CA ASP A 177 -7.20 -2.27 10.94
C ASP A 177 -5.70 -2.65 10.78
N GLY A 178 -5.00 -1.92 9.91
CA GLY A 178 -3.66 -2.24 9.42
C GLY A 178 -3.60 -2.33 7.89
N CYS A 179 -2.44 -2.69 7.33
CA CYS A 179 -2.16 -2.62 5.88
C CYS A 179 -1.57 -3.91 5.26
N THR A 180 -1.98 -4.25 4.03
CA THR A 180 -1.76 -5.46 3.17
C THR A 180 -2.33 -5.13 1.76
N GLY A 181 -1.99 -5.65 0.55
CA GLY A 181 -2.37 -5.03 -0.78
C GLY A 181 -3.84 -5.03 -1.27
N GLY A 182 -4.52 -3.96 -1.80
CA GLY A 182 -4.14 -2.75 -2.61
C GLY A 182 -4.99 -1.43 -2.46
N CYS A 183 -5.23 -0.56 -3.44
CA CYS A 183 -5.96 0.73 -3.33
C CYS A 183 -6.90 1.11 -4.51
N THR A 184 -8.22 1.30 -4.33
CA THR A 184 -9.14 1.91 -5.34
C THR A 184 -10.10 2.88 -4.65
N GLY A 185 -10.40 4.03 -5.26
CA GLY A 185 -11.19 5.07 -4.58
C GLY A 185 -11.84 6.13 -5.48
N SER A 186 -13.03 6.56 -5.08
CA SER A 186 -13.83 7.63 -5.68
C SER A 186 -13.44 9.05 -5.22
N GLY A 187 -12.15 9.38 -5.36
CA GLY A 187 -11.56 10.68 -5.00
C GLY A 187 -11.14 10.82 -3.53
N ASP A 188 -10.20 11.72 -3.23
CA ASP A 188 -9.54 11.80 -1.90
C ASP A 188 -10.26 12.72 -0.88
N SER A 189 -11.16 13.59 -1.35
CA SER A 189 -11.84 14.64 -0.56
C SER A 189 -10.90 15.64 0.12
N VAL A 190 -9.72 15.90 -0.45
CA VAL A 190 -8.81 16.98 -0.02
C VAL A 190 -8.94 18.17 -0.99
N SER A 191 -8.77 19.40 -0.50
CA SER A 191 -9.11 20.62 -1.25
C SER A 191 -7.93 21.32 -1.92
N ASP A 192 -6.71 20.83 -1.72
CA ASP A 192 -5.47 21.37 -2.31
C ASP A 192 -4.68 20.32 -3.11
N THR A 193 -5.23 19.11 -3.26
CA THR A 193 -4.91 18.19 -4.35
C THR A 193 -5.73 18.59 -5.59
N PRO A 194 -5.09 18.86 -6.75
CA PRO A 194 -5.80 19.05 -8.00
C PRO A 194 -6.65 17.84 -8.40
N ALA A 195 -7.78 18.10 -9.07
CA ALA A 195 -8.68 17.04 -9.51
C ALA A 195 -8.02 16.18 -10.61
N GLN A 196 -8.18 14.85 -10.48
CA GLN A 196 -7.57 13.85 -11.37
C GLN A 196 -8.62 12.79 -11.73
N ALA A 197 -8.83 12.55 -13.03
CA ALA A 197 -9.87 11.64 -13.52
C ALA A 197 -9.49 10.15 -13.47
N SER A 198 -8.19 9.85 -13.42
CA SER A 198 -7.66 8.49 -13.29
C SER A 198 -6.21 8.50 -12.80
N ALA A 199 -5.79 7.45 -12.10
CA ALA A 199 -4.41 7.27 -11.65
C ALA A 199 -3.38 7.44 -12.79
N SER A 200 -2.25 8.08 -12.49
CA SER A 200 -1.11 8.19 -13.42
C SER A 200 -0.39 6.84 -13.55
N SER A 201 0.55 6.76 -14.49
CA SER A 201 1.50 5.65 -14.55
C SER A 201 2.80 6.10 -15.22
N GLY A 202 3.94 5.55 -14.78
CA GLY A 202 5.26 6.06 -15.15
C GLY A 202 5.57 7.39 -14.47
N CYS A 203 6.24 8.29 -15.18
CA CYS A 203 6.49 9.67 -14.74
C CYS A 203 6.12 10.65 -15.87
N PRO A 204 4.82 10.88 -16.11
CA PRO A 204 4.37 11.81 -17.16
C PRO A 204 4.62 13.26 -16.73
N ILE A 205 5.11 14.10 -17.64
CA ILE A 205 5.35 15.53 -17.37
C ILE A 205 4.16 16.34 -17.89
N GLY A 206 3.61 17.23 -17.05
CA GLY A 206 2.54 18.14 -17.46
C GLY A 206 1.21 17.46 -17.78
N ARG A 207 0.90 16.35 -17.09
CA ARG A 207 -0.36 15.61 -17.26
C ARG A 207 -1.54 16.43 -16.71
N ASP A 208 -2.60 16.52 -17.49
CA ASP A 208 -3.87 17.13 -17.10
C ASP A 208 -5.01 16.23 -17.59
N SER A 209 -5.70 15.58 -16.65
CA SER A 209 -6.85 14.73 -16.91
C SER A 209 -8.19 15.41 -16.59
N CYS A 210 -8.17 16.65 -16.09
CA CYS A 210 -9.32 17.44 -15.71
C CYS A 210 -9.20 18.92 -16.18
N PRO A 211 -8.97 19.19 -17.49
CA PRO A 211 -8.65 20.54 -18.02
C PRO A 211 -9.80 21.56 -17.94
N SER A 212 -10.95 21.18 -17.39
CA SER A 212 -12.06 22.06 -17.02
C SER A 212 -12.03 22.51 -15.55
N GLN A 213 -11.03 22.06 -14.79
CA GLN A 213 -10.78 22.39 -13.38
C GLN A 213 -9.38 23.02 -13.23
N ALA A 214 -9.03 23.47 -12.02
CA ALA A 214 -7.79 24.21 -11.78
C ALA A 214 -6.67 23.31 -11.26
N GLY A 215 -5.55 23.26 -12.00
CA GLY A 215 -4.33 22.53 -11.63
C GLY A 215 -3.83 21.63 -12.75
N LEU A 216 -2.80 20.84 -12.45
CA LEU A 216 -2.36 19.69 -13.25
C LEU A 216 -2.53 18.45 -12.37
N ASP A 217 -2.59 17.26 -12.96
CA ASP A 217 -2.69 16.01 -12.19
C ASP A 217 -1.52 15.93 -11.17
N PRO A 218 -1.77 15.55 -9.89
CA PRO A 218 -0.76 15.51 -8.82
C PRO A 218 0.24 14.34 -8.95
N ILE A 219 0.91 14.24 -10.09
CA ILE A 219 1.90 13.21 -10.49
C ILE A 219 3.05 12.98 -9.50
N HIS A 220 3.32 13.94 -8.61
CA HIS A 220 4.39 13.90 -7.61
C HIS A 220 3.87 13.57 -6.19
N ASN A 221 2.57 13.34 -6.04
CA ASN A 221 1.96 13.09 -4.75
C ASN A 221 2.04 11.60 -4.35
N TYR A 222 2.33 11.31 -3.09
CA TYR A 222 2.42 9.94 -2.56
C TYR A 222 1.10 9.12 -2.66
N MET A 223 -0.02 9.73 -3.09
CA MET A 223 -1.31 9.07 -3.28
C MET A 223 -1.69 8.80 -4.76
N ASP A 224 -0.88 9.26 -5.74
CA ASP A 224 -1.02 8.88 -7.16
C ASP A 224 -0.23 7.59 -7.45
N TYR A 225 -0.33 7.00 -8.66
CA TYR A 225 0.32 5.74 -9.05
C TYR A 225 1.46 5.93 -10.06
N THR A 226 2.19 7.04 -9.95
CA THR A 226 3.48 7.22 -10.65
C THR A 226 4.54 6.25 -10.11
N TYR A 227 5.71 6.20 -10.73
CA TYR A 227 6.81 5.37 -10.21
C TYR A 227 7.46 6.05 -8.99
N ASP A 228 7.93 5.26 -8.02
CA ASP A 228 8.61 5.70 -6.79
C ASP A 228 9.70 6.76 -6.98
N SER A 229 10.35 6.77 -8.14
CA SER A 229 11.34 7.77 -8.55
C SER A 229 10.80 9.20 -8.71
N CYS A 230 9.48 9.37 -8.65
CA CYS A 230 8.77 10.60 -8.99
C CYS A 230 7.78 11.06 -7.89
N TYR A 231 7.63 10.31 -6.79
CA TYR A 231 6.93 10.82 -5.60
C TYR A 231 7.83 11.79 -4.82
N GLU A 232 7.30 12.95 -4.46
CA GLU A 232 8.02 14.01 -3.76
C GLU A 232 7.31 14.47 -2.47
N GLU A 233 5.97 14.57 -2.46
CA GLU A 233 5.24 15.28 -1.40
C GLU A 233 3.83 14.76 -1.04
N PHE A 234 3.38 15.12 0.17
CA PHE A 234 1.97 15.28 0.53
C PHE A 234 1.59 16.77 0.54
N THR A 235 0.32 17.09 0.28
CA THR A 235 -0.19 18.46 0.41
C THR A 235 -0.41 18.87 1.87
N ALA A 236 -0.55 20.17 2.13
CA ALA A 236 -0.94 20.67 3.45
C ALA A 236 -2.32 20.15 3.86
N GLY A 237 -3.27 20.00 2.93
CA GLY A 237 -4.58 19.37 3.13
C GLY A 237 -4.47 17.92 3.55
N GLN A 238 -3.63 17.13 2.90
CA GLN A 238 -3.38 15.74 3.29
C GLN A 238 -2.76 15.66 4.70
N GLN A 239 -1.80 16.55 5.04
CA GLN A 239 -1.28 16.68 6.40
C GLN A 239 -2.37 16.96 7.44
N ALA A 240 -3.21 17.96 7.16
CA ALA A 240 -4.32 18.32 8.06
C ALA A 240 -5.30 17.15 8.23
N ARG A 241 -5.64 16.46 7.13
CA ARG A 241 -6.54 15.31 7.13
C ARG A 241 -6.00 14.13 7.92
N MET A 242 -4.71 13.83 7.80
CA MET A 242 -4.02 12.82 8.62
C MET A 242 -4.12 13.15 10.11
N ALA A 243 -3.91 14.40 10.49
CA ALA A 243 -4.09 14.85 11.88
C ALA A 243 -5.57 14.74 12.33
N SER A 244 -6.53 15.20 11.54
CA SER A 244 -7.97 15.10 11.84
C SER A 244 -8.40 13.65 12.12
N PHE A 245 -8.04 12.72 11.23
CA PHE A 245 -8.32 11.29 11.41
C PHE A 245 -7.59 10.68 12.63
N TRP A 246 -6.31 11.01 12.85
CA TRP A 246 -5.57 10.54 14.02
C TRP A 246 -6.23 10.95 15.33
N ASN A 247 -6.60 12.22 15.47
CA ASN A 247 -7.19 12.76 16.70
C ASN A 247 -8.59 12.16 16.97
N ASN A 248 -9.43 12.02 15.95
CA ASN A 248 -10.78 11.50 16.11
C ASN A 248 -10.81 10.00 16.44
N TYR A 249 -10.00 9.19 15.74
CA TYR A 249 -10.10 7.73 15.83
C TYR A 249 -9.02 7.06 16.69
N ARG A 250 -7.80 7.59 16.80
CA ARG A 250 -6.66 6.89 17.41
C ARG A 250 -6.11 7.54 18.69
N ALA A 251 -6.04 8.86 18.78
CA ALA A 251 -5.25 9.57 19.80
C ALA A 251 -5.55 9.25 21.29
N GLY A 252 -6.70 8.63 21.59
CA GLY A 252 -7.07 8.16 22.94
C GLY A 252 -7.49 6.69 23.01
N LYS A 253 -6.96 5.81 22.14
CA LYS A 253 -7.37 4.40 21.95
C LYS A 253 -6.19 3.40 21.92
#